data_AF-A0A6A5KPI9-F1
#
_entry.id   AF-A0A6A5KPI9-F1
#
_cell.length_a   1.000
_cell.length_b   1.000
_cell.length_c   1.000
_cell.angle_alpha   90.00
_cell.angle_beta   90.00
_cell.angle_gamma   90.00
#
_symmetry.space_group_name_H-M   'P 1'
#
loop_
_entity.id
_entity.type
_entity.pdbx_description
1 polymer ?
#
loop_
_entity_poly.entity_id
_entity_poly.type
_entity_poly.pdbx_seq_one_letter_code
_entity_poly.pdbx_strand_id
1 'polypeptide(L)'
;MANRLSESLDHIEKHTPAAVMSSNTNSKSNDAPIVSKNGEEIGEGDHVYTKIRGGRHEGDVEKIVMDREDADKEGVKNPPKVLFTDQRGKPVAHNPGTLDVTEKA
;
A
#
# COMPACT_ATOMS: atom_id res chain seq x y z
N MET A 1 -12.79 -17.39 -70.48
CA MET A 1 -11.56 -16.91 -69.80
C MET A 1 -11.71 -17.25 -68.33
N ALA A 2 -10.75 -18.02 -67.81
CA ALA A 2 -10.67 -18.43 -66.43
C ALA A 2 -10.30 -17.24 -65.53
N ASN A 3 -10.91 -17.18 -64.34
CA ASN A 3 -10.25 -17.05 -63.04
C ASN A 3 -11.39 -17.07 -61.99
N ARG A 4 -11.62 -18.18 -61.28
CA ARG A 4 -10.77 -18.89 -60.30
C ARG A 4 -10.55 -18.04 -59.06
N LEU A 5 -10.83 -18.70 -57.92
CA LEU A 5 -10.46 -18.40 -56.53
C LEU A 5 -11.62 -17.77 -55.72
N SER A 6 -12.43 -18.60 -55.06
CA SER A 6 -12.16 -19.38 -53.82
C SER A 6 -12.62 -18.55 -52.62
N GLU A 7 -13.77 -18.87 -52.05
CA GLU A 7 -13.89 -19.75 -50.88
C GLU A 7 -13.42 -19.07 -49.58
N SER A 8 -14.30 -19.19 -48.59
CA SER A 8 -14.04 -19.13 -47.15
C SER A 8 -13.39 -17.88 -46.58
N LEU A 9 -14.25 -16.96 -46.11
CA LEU A 9 -13.95 -16.10 -44.96
C LEU A 9 -13.97 -16.88 -43.62
N ASP A 10 -13.58 -18.15 -43.65
CA ASP A 10 -13.36 -18.97 -42.47
C ASP A 10 -11.89 -19.39 -42.47
N HIS A 11 -11.02 -18.40 -42.33
CA HIS A 11 -9.63 -18.66 -41.98
C HIS A 11 -9.25 -17.90 -40.71
N ILE A 12 -9.57 -18.56 -39.61
CA ILE A 12 -8.67 -18.72 -38.48
C ILE A 12 -8.53 -17.49 -37.57
N GLU A 13 -9.28 -17.56 -36.48
CA GLU A 13 -8.86 -17.18 -35.14
C GLU A 13 -7.42 -17.68 -34.85
N LYS A 14 -6.41 -16.91 -35.25
CA LYS A 14 -5.04 -17.09 -34.75
C LYS A 14 -4.54 -15.76 -34.23
N HIS A 15 -4.51 -15.70 -32.91
CA HIS A 15 -3.81 -14.73 -32.08
C HIS A 15 -4.44 -13.33 -32.05
N THR A 16 -5.39 -13.19 -31.15
CA THR A 16 -5.46 -12.01 -30.29
C THR A 16 -4.10 -11.77 -29.62
N PRO A 17 -3.38 -10.66 -29.86
CA PRO A 17 -2.61 -10.06 -28.79
C PRO A 17 -3.63 -9.35 -27.88
N ALA A 18 -3.75 -9.82 -26.65
CA ALA A 18 -4.49 -9.15 -25.59
C ALA A 18 -3.93 -7.74 -25.38
N ALA A 19 -4.48 -6.75 -26.10
CA ALA A 19 -4.05 -5.37 -26.07
C ALA A 19 -5.13 -4.46 -25.48
N VAL A 20 -5.79 -4.85 -24.38
CA VAL A 20 -6.65 -3.93 -23.62
C VAL A 20 -6.79 -4.34 -22.14
N MET A 21 -5.68 -4.50 -21.41
CA MET A 21 -5.68 -4.32 -19.94
C MET A 21 -4.32 -3.79 -19.48
N SER A 22 -3.81 -2.75 -20.12
CA SER A 22 -2.98 -1.81 -19.37
C SER A 22 -3.94 -0.97 -18.56
N SER A 23 -4.39 -1.52 -17.42
CA SER A 23 -4.85 -0.69 -16.33
C SER A 23 -3.74 0.32 -16.11
N ASN A 24 -3.97 1.54 -16.55
CA ASN A 24 -3.16 2.69 -16.26
C ASN A 24 -3.30 2.92 -14.75
N THR A 25 -2.67 2.04 -13.96
CA THR A 25 -2.43 2.26 -12.54
C THR A 25 -1.48 3.43 -12.57
N ASN A 26 -2.05 4.61 -12.33
CA ASN A 26 -1.31 5.81 -12.07
C ASN A 26 -0.45 5.52 -10.84
N SER A 27 0.73 4.93 -11.06
CA SER A 27 1.73 4.68 -10.05
C SER A 27 2.30 6.04 -9.67
N LYS A 28 1.51 6.81 -8.92
CA LYS A 28 2.07 7.80 -8.00
C LYS A 28 2.86 6.97 -7.01
N SER A 29 4.13 6.72 -7.33
CA SER A 29 5.08 6.30 -6.34
C SER A 29 5.20 7.49 -5.39
N ASN A 30 4.39 7.45 -4.34
CA ASN A 30 4.44 8.39 -3.22
C ASN A 30 5.69 8.03 -2.40
N ASP A 31 6.88 8.04 -3.02
CA ASP A 31 8.16 7.64 -2.43
C ASP A 31 8.69 8.67 -1.42
N ALA A 32 7.80 9.44 -0.79
CA ALA A 32 8.17 10.28 0.32
C ALA A 32 8.39 9.35 1.54
N PRO A 33 9.60 9.28 2.08
CA PRO A 33 9.88 8.40 3.21
C PRO A 33 8.98 8.79 4.39
N ILE A 34 8.32 7.79 4.98
CA ILE A 34 7.49 7.99 6.16
C ILE A 34 8.42 8.09 7.35
N VAL A 35 8.54 9.28 7.93
CA VAL A 35 9.52 9.53 8.99
C VAL A 35 8.87 9.60 10.38
N SER A 36 9.60 9.08 11.36
CA SER A 36 9.34 9.20 12.78
C SER A 36 9.51 10.63 13.26
N LYS A 37 9.16 10.87 14.52
CA LYS A 37 9.41 12.15 15.19
C LYS A 37 10.89 12.58 15.13
N ASN A 38 11.82 11.62 15.10
CA ASN A 38 13.26 11.89 15.10
C ASN A 38 13.87 11.88 13.69
N GLY A 39 13.05 11.78 12.64
CA GLY A 39 13.49 11.74 11.24
C GLY A 39 13.94 10.36 10.77
N GLU A 40 13.69 9.31 11.54
CA GLU A 40 14.00 7.93 11.14
C GLU A 40 12.89 7.38 10.24
N GLU A 41 13.23 6.75 9.14
CA GLU A 41 12.24 6.13 8.25
C GLU A 41 11.51 4.99 8.97
N ILE A 42 10.19 4.90 8.86
CA ILE A 42 9.37 3.84 9.47
C ILE A 42 9.00 2.84 8.38
N GLY A 43 9.41 1.60 8.56
CA GLY A 43 9.00 0.47 7.72
C GLY A 43 7.98 -0.44 8.41
N GLU A 44 7.37 -1.34 7.64
CA GLU A 44 6.64 -2.49 8.20
C GLU A 44 7.61 -3.41 8.96
N GLY A 45 7.20 -3.89 10.13
CA GLY A 45 8.02 -4.69 11.04
C GLY A 45 8.87 -3.88 12.02
N ASP A 46 9.05 -2.57 11.82
CA ASP A 46 9.77 -1.72 12.78
C ASP A 46 9.04 -1.66 14.13
N HIS A 47 9.77 -1.69 15.24
CA HIS A 47 9.18 -1.53 16.56
C HIS A 47 9.02 -0.04 16.90
N VAL A 48 7.78 0.44 16.99
CA VAL A 48 7.46 1.84 17.26
C VAL A 48 6.82 2.01 18.63
N TYR A 49 7.00 3.18 19.23
CA TYR A 49 6.26 3.53 20.44
C TYR A 49 5.78 4.98 20.46
N THR A 50 4.77 5.21 21.29
CA THR A 50 4.30 6.53 21.67
C THR A 50 4.00 6.60 23.16
N LYS A 51 4.43 7.70 23.80
CA LYS A 51 4.25 7.91 25.24
C LYS A 51 2.90 8.55 25.54
N ILE A 52 2.21 8.02 26.56
CA ILE A 52 0.98 8.60 27.10
C ILE A 52 1.12 8.85 28.60
N ARG A 53 0.16 9.57 29.20
CA ARG A 53 0.15 9.75 30.66
C ARG A 53 -0.10 8.40 31.34
N GLY A 54 0.88 7.92 32.10
CA GLY A 54 0.78 6.66 32.84
C GLY A 54 1.13 5.41 32.03
N GLY A 55 1.73 5.55 30.84
CA GLY A 55 2.15 4.40 30.06
C GLY A 55 2.69 4.76 28.68
N ARG A 56 2.59 3.80 27.78
CA ARG A 56 2.97 3.91 26.36
C ARG A 56 2.14 2.92 25.55
N HIS A 57 2.01 3.17 24.26
CA HIS A 57 1.63 2.14 23.28
C HIS A 57 2.88 1.82 22.49
N GLU A 58 3.28 0.55 22.47
CA GLU A 58 4.43 0.08 21.71
C GLU A 58 4.10 -1.25 21.03
N GLY A 59 4.64 -1.46 19.84
CA GLY A 59 4.36 -2.62 19.00
C GLY A 59 5.03 -2.51 17.64
N ASP A 60 4.99 -3.61 16.89
CA ASP A 60 5.59 -3.72 15.57
C ASP A 60 4.63 -3.17 14.51
N VAL A 61 5.15 -2.41 13.55
CA VAL A 61 4.34 -1.83 12.47
C VAL A 61 3.78 -2.94 11.59
N GLU A 62 2.46 -3.02 11.52
CA GLU A 62 1.75 -4.00 10.68
C GLU A 62 1.49 -3.46 9.28
N LYS A 63 1.15 -2.17 9.18
CA LYS A 63 0.79 -1.53 7.91
C LYS A 63 0.98 -0.02 7.98
N ILE A 64 1.36 0.57 6.85
CA ILE A 64 1.40 2.02 6.68
C ILE A 64 0.36 2.44 5.65
N VAL A 65 -0.62 3.22 6.08
CA VAL A 65 -1.68 3.75 5.23
C VAL A 65 -1.29 5.14 4.73
N MET A 66 -1.08 5.26 3.43
CA MET A 66 -0.70 6.51 2.77
C MET A 66 -1.87 7.15 2.00
N ASP A 67 -2.78 6.33 1.47
CA ASP A 67 -3.87 6.77 0.61
C ASP A 67 -5.20 6.84 1.35
N ARG A 68 -6.10 7.70 0.86
CA ARG A 68 -7.44 7.86 1.43
C ARG A 68 -8.28 6.60 1.27
N GLU A 69 -8.15 5.89 0.14
CA GLU A 69 -8.91 4.67 -0.12
C GLU A 69 -8.58 3.56 0.89
N ASP A 70 -7.30 3.42 1.22
CA ASP A 70 -6.87 2.46 2.25
C ASP A 70 -7.22 2.96 3.65
N ALA A 71 -7.19 4.27 3.88
CA ALA A 71 -7.66 4.85 5.13
C ALA A 71 -9.15 4.54 5.39
N ASP A 72 -9.99 4.65 4.36
CA ASP A 72 -11.42 4.35 4.46
C ASP A 72 -11.67 2.85 4.70
N LYS A 73 -10.87 1.95 4.09
CA LYS A 73 -10.94 0.49 4.33
C LYS A 73 -10.54 0.13 5.76
N GLU A 74 -9.48 0.73 6.28
CA GLU A 74 -8.97 0.50 7.64
C GLU A 74 -9.74 1.31 8.70
N GLY A 75 -10.69 2.16 8.28
CA GLY A 75 -11.47 3.02 9.17
C GLY A 75 -10.66 4.13 9.86
N VAL A 76 -9.51 4.50 9.31
CA VAL A 76 -8.62 5.55 9.84
C VAL A 76 -8.82 6.85 9.06
N LYS A 77 -8.52 7.98 9.71
CA LYS A 77 -8.63 9.31 9.09
C LYS A 77 -7.27 9.98 9.00
N ASN A 78 -7.13 10.88 8.04
CA ASN A 78 -5.96 11.74 7.84
C ASN A 78 -4.66 10.93 7.64
N PRO A 79 -4.49 10.25 6.50
CA PRO A 79 -3.20 9.64 6.16
C PRO A 79 -2.09 10.73 6.07
N PRO A 80 -0.83 10.39 6.35
CA PRO A 80 -0.31 9.04 6.62
C PRO A 80 -0.59 8.53 8.04
N LYS A 81 -0.90 7.24 8.15
CA LYS A 81 -1.13 6.53 9.41
C LYS A 81 -0.35 5.23 9.49
N VAL A 82 0.26 5.00 10.64
CA VAL A 82 0.94 3.76 11.00
C VAL A 82 -0.01 2.93 11.87
N LEU A 83 -0.26 1.69 11.46
CA LEU A 83 -1.05 0.72 12.22
C LEU A 83 -0.14 -0.30 12.89
N PHE A 84 -0.38 -0.57 14.17
CA PHE A 84 0.30 -1.59 14.95
C PHE A 84 -0.60 -2.07 16.09
N THR A 85 -0.39 -3.30 16.54
CA THR A 85 -1.00 -3.80 17.78
C THR A 85 -0.11 -3.49 18.97
N ASP A 86 -0.67 -2.84 20.00
CA ASP A 86 0.07 -2.51 21.21
C ASP A 86 0.39 -3.74 22.07
N GLN A 87 1.25 -3.56 23.07
CA GLN A 87 1.64 -4.60 24.02
C GLN A 87 0.49 -5.17 24.89
N ARG A 88 -0.74 -4.64 24.75
CA ARG A 88 -1.96 -5.12 25.41
C ARG A 88 -2.93 -5.78 24.43
N GLY A 89 -2.52 -5.98 23.17
CA GLY A 89 -3.35 -6.56 22.12
C GLY A 89 -4.39 -5.60 21.56
N LYS A 90 -4.21 -4.28 21.70
CA LYS A 90 -5.14 -3.29 21.14
C LYS A 90 -4.61 -2.73 19.82
N PRO A 91 -5.46 -2.63 18.78
CA PRO A 91 -5.06 -1.99 17.53
C PRO A 91 -4.89 -0.47 17.74
N VAL A 92 -3.80 0.09 17.22
CA VAL A 92 -3.47 1.51 17.30
C VAL A 92 -3.16 2.04 15.91
N ALA A 93 -3.77 3.17 15.57
CA ALA A 93 -3.49 3.92 14.34
C ALA A 93 -2.92 5.30 14.70
N HIS A 94 -1.63 5.53 14.47
CA HIS A 94 -0.95 6.75 14.91
C HIS A 94 -0.27 7.51 13.77
N ASN A 95 -0.04 8.81 13.97
CA ASN A 95 0.67 9.62 12.99
C ASN A 95 2.17 9.32 13.07
N PRO A 96 2.86 9.06 11.94
CA PRO A 96 4.26 8.65 11.94
C PRO A 96 5.19 9.67 12.61
N GLY A 97 5.04 10.96 12.31
CA GLY A 97 5.85 12.06 12.88
C GLY A 97 5.66 12.31 14.38
N THR A 98 4.93 11.44 15.08
CA THR A 98 4.73 11.48 16.54
C THR A 98 5.07 10.16 17.23
N LEU A 99 5.57 9.20 16.45
CA LEU A 99 6.12 7.94 16.94
C LEU A 99 7.64 8.06 17.03
N ASP A 100 8.20 7.32 17.96
CA ASP A 100 9.63 7.06 18.07
C ASP A 100 9.89 5.61 17.61
N VAL A 101 10.97 5.35 16.87
CA VAL A 101 11.36 3.98 16.49
C VAL A 101 12.37 3.47 17.52
N THR A 102 12.18 2.23 17.97
CA THR A 102 13.04 1.61 19.00
C THR A 102 13.91 0.53 18.38
N GLU A 103 13.34 -0.29 17.51
CA GLU A 103 14.02 -1.39 16.83
C GLU A 103 13.64 -1.39 15.36
N LYS A 104 14.59 -1.80 14.52
CA LYS A 104 14.42 -1.92 13.07
C LYS A 104 14.23 -3.38 12.69
N ALA A 105 13.38 -3.63 11.69
CA ALA A 105 13.13 -4.95 11.13
C ALA A 105 14.38 -5.57 10.46
#